data_AF-A0A2E8HPB4-F1
#
_entry.id   AF-A0A2E8HPB4-F1
#
_cell.length_a   1.000
_cell.length_b   1.000
_cell.length_c   1.000
_cell.angle_alpha   90.00
_cell.angle_beta   90.00
_cell.angle_gamma   90.00
#
_symmetry.space_group_name_H-M   'P 1'
#
loop_
_entity.id
_entity.type
_entity.pdbx_description
1 polymer ?
#
loop_
_entity_poly.entity_id
_entity_poly.type
_entity_poly.pdbx_seq_one_letter_code
_entity_poly.pdbx_strand_id
1 'polypeptide(L)' 'MAPTFNEIELDVEITAPDGQTCRVPGFQGGDDRWRVRFVPPQPGRYECRSICTDA' A
#
# COMPACT_ATOMS: atom_id res chain seq x y z
N MET A 1 4.37 27.33 9.22
CA MET A 1 3.28 26.68 8.46
C MET A 1 3.61 25.20 8.44
N ALA A 2 2.91 24.39 9.22
CA ALA A 2 3.06 22.94 9.15
C ALA A 2 2.22 22.43 7.97
N PRO A 3 2.73 21.55 7.12
CA PRO A 3 1.92 20.90 6.10
C PRO A 3 0.79 20.14 6.80
N THR A 4 -0.45 20.41 6.40
CA THR A 4 -1.61 19.61 6.80
C THR A 4 -1.52 18.27 6.07
N PHE A 5 -0.65 17.39 6.55
CA PHE A 5 -0.68 15.99 6.16
C PHE A 5 -1.90 15.39 6.86
N ASN A 6 -2.89 14.92 6.10
CA ASN A 6 -3.87 14.01 6.67
C ASN A 6 -3.10 12.86 7.35
N GLU A 7 -3.31 12.65 8.64
CA GLU A 7 -2.65 11.61 9.48
C GLU A 7 -3.04 10.16 9.10
N ILE A 8 -3.76 9.99 8.01
CA ILE A 8 -4.15 8.67 7.51
C ILE A 8 -2.99 8.13 6.68
N GLU A 9 -2.34 7.08 7.19
CA GLU A 9 -1.37 6.28 6.45
C GLU A 9 -2.09 5.04 5.95
N LEU A 10 -2.12 4.84 4.63
CA LEU A 10 -2.59 3.62 4.01
C LEU A 10 -1.45 2.93 3.29
N ASP A 11 -1.14 1.73 3.75
CA ASP A 11 -0.15 0.85 3.13
C ASP A 11 -0.79 -0.44 2.67
N VAL A 12 -0.10 -1.17 1.80
CA VAL A 12 -0.50 -2.51 1.38
C VAL A 12 0.63 -3.49 1.67
N GLU A 13 0.33 -4.51 2.45
CA GLU A 13 1.18 -5.67 2.61
C GLU A 13 0.93 -6.63 1.46
N ILE A 14 1.99 -6.99 0.74
CA ILE A 14 1.93 -7.89 -0.42
C ILE A 14 2.80 -9.11 -0.12
N THR A 15 2.17 -10.28 -0.16
CA THR A 15 2.82 -11.59 -0.06
C THR A 15 3.08 -12.14 -1.45
N ALA A 16 4.34 -12.43 -1.73
CA ALA A 16 4.81 -13.01 -2.98
C ALA A 16 4.57 -14.53 -3.04
N PRO A 17 4.63 -15.14 -4.24
CA PRO A 17 4.39 -16.57 -4.42
C PRO A 17 5.38 -17.47 -3.66
N ASP A 18 6.57 -16.96 -3.35
CA ASP A 18 7.61 -17.63 -2.57
C ASP A 18 7.43 -17.46 -1.04
N GLY A 19 6.38 -16.76 -0.62
CA GLY A 19 6.06 -16.47 0.77
C GLY A 19 6.73 -15.22 1.34
N GLN A 20 7.55 -14.50 0.56
CA GLN A 20 8.12 -13.24 1.02
C GLN A 20 7.06 -12.15 1.12
N THR A 21 7.10 -11.35 2.17
CA THR A 21 6.18 -10.22 2.34
C THR A 21 6.90 -8.89 2.17
N CYS A 22 6.22 -7.91 1.58
CA CYS A 22 6.71 -6.55 1.45
C CYS A 22 5.60 -5.55 1.76
N ARG A 23 5.95 -4.43 2.38
CA ARG A 23 5.03 -3.33 2.67
C ARG A 23 5.25 -2.24 1.63
N VAL A 24 4.18 -1.90 0.91
CA VAL A 24 4.20 -0.89 -0.15
C VAL A 24 3.38 0.31 0.30
N PRO A 25 4.00 1.51 0.41
CA PRO A 25 3.30 2.69 0.83
C PRO A 25 2.29 3.14 -0.22
N GLY A 26 1.07 3.40 0.23
CA GLY A 26 0.03 4.03 -0.57
C GLY A 26 0.17 5.54 -0.60
N PHE A 27 -0.38 6.18 -1.61
CA PHE A 27 -0.46 7.63 -1.72
C PHE A 27 -1.85 8.09 -2.15
N GLN A 28 -2.24 9.29 -1.74
CA GLN A 28 -3.50 9.88 -2.13
C GLN A 28 -3.48 10.21 -3.63
N GLY A 29 -4.36 9.55 -4.38
CA GLY A 29 -4.44 9.66 -5.83
C GLY A 29 -5.51 10.62 -6.33
N GLY A 30 -6.04 11.49 -5.47
CA GLY A 30 -7.21 12.34 -5.75
C GLY A 30 -8.53 11.57 -5.67
N ASP A 31 -9.65 12.30 -5.76
CA ASP A 31 -11.03 11.74 -5.74
C ASP A 31 -11.33 10.82 -4.55
N ASP A 32 -10.76 11.11 -3.39
CA ASP A 32 -10.90 10.28 -2.18
C ASP A 32 -10.44 8.82 -2.38
N ARG A 33 -9.47 8.61 -3.30
CA ARG A 33 -8.91 7.30 -3.61
C ARG A 33 -7.44 7.22 -3.27
N TRP A 34 -7.09 6.16 -2.57
CA TRP A 34 -5.72 5.74 -2.39
C TRP A 34 -5.24 4.89 -3.56
N ARG A 35 -3.96 5.05 -3.90
CA ARG A 35 -3.32 4.27 -4.95
C ARG A 35 -2.00 3.71 -4.44
N VAL A 36 -1.64 2.54 -4.92
CA VAL A 36 -0.39 1.84 -4.62
C VAL A 36 0.26 1.45 -5.94
N ARG A 37 1.58 1.63 -6.05
CA ARG A 37 2.36 1.18 -7.21
C ARG A 37 3.28 0.06 -6.76
N PHE A 38 3.08 -1.12 -7.35
CA PHE A 38 3.88 -2.30 -7.06
C PHE A 38 4.41 -2.89 -8.38
N VAL A 39 5.68 -3.27 -8.39
CA VAL A 39 6.32 -3.97 -9.51
C VAL A 39 6.64 -5.38 -9.02
N PRO A 40 5.93 -6.42 -9.50
CA PRO A 40 6.18 -7.79 -9.06
C PRO A 40 7.57 -8.25 -9.54
N PRO A 41 8.43 -8.76 -8.64
CA PRO A 41 9.76 -9.24 -9.01
C PRO A 41 9.74 -10.58 -9.74
N GLN A 42 8.66 -11.35 -9.61
CA GLN A 42 8.52 -12.67 -10.23
C GLN A 42 7.08 -12.94 -10.68
N PRO A 43 6.86 -13.85 -11.64
CA PRO A 43 5.53 -14.32 -11.98
C PRO A 43 4.92 -15.17 -10.86
N GLY A 44 3.60 -15.08 -10.68
CA GLY A 44 2.86 -15.98 -9.79
C GLY A 44 1.68 -15.29 -9.12
N ARG A 45 1.11 -15.96 -8.12
CA ARG A 45 0.00 -15.42 -7.33
C ARG A 45 0.51 -14.59 -6.16
N TYR A 46 0.01 -13.37 -6.06
CA TYR A 46 0.26 -12.47 -4.95
C TYR A 46 -1.00 -12.32 -4.10
N GLU A 47 -0.82 -12.20 -2.79
CA GLU A 47 -1.89 -11.80 -1.87
C GLU A 47 -1.61 -10.37 -1.41
N CYS A 48 -2.65 -9.53 -1.36
CA CYS A 48 -2.53 -8.15 -0.93
C CYS A 48 -3.53 -7.84 0.19
N ARG A 49 -3.07 -7.17 1.24
CA ARG A 49 -3.88 -6.72 2.37
C ARG A 49 -3.61 -5.25 2.65
N SER A 50 -4.67 -4.44 2.61
CA SER A 50 -4.59 -3.03 3.01
C SER A 50 -4.46 -2.90 4.52
N ILE A 51 -3.56 -2.02 4.97
CA ILE A 51 -3.35 -1.64 6.35
C ILE A 51 -3.61 -0.13 6.43
N CYS A 52 -4.62 0.26 7.18
CA CYS A 52 -5.01 1.66 7.39
C CYS A 52 -4.83 2.01 8.87
N THR A 53 -4.36 3.23 9.16
CA THR A 53 -4.23 3.73 10.54
C THR A 53 -5.56 4.15 11.18
N ASP A 54 -6.62 4.31 10.40
CA ASP A 54 -7.97 4.74 10.83
C ASP A 54 -8.97 3.56 10.90
N ALA A 55 -8.58 2.43 11.49
CA ALA A 55 -9.41 1.20 11.53
C ALA A 55 -10.68 1.33 12.39
#